data_AF-A0A7S3V4N7-F1
#
_entry.id   AF-A0A7S3V4N7-F1
#
_cell.length_a   1.000
_cell.length_b   1.000
_cell.length_c   1.000
_cell.angle_alpha   90.00
_cell.angle_beta   90.00
_cell.angle_gamma   90.00
#
_symmetry.space_group_name_H-M   'P 1'
#
loop_
_entity.id
_entity.type
_entity.pdbx_description
1 polymer ?
#
loop_
_entity_poly.entity_id
_entity_poly.type
_entity_poly.pdbx_seq_one_letter_code
_entity_poly.pdbx_strand_id
1 'polypeptide(L)'
;MKIASLSLTLLSVSLRQSQCFTPSLNCGRSLHKLVNRYDANFSDVVKSKTKLFSSNGDSEEKEKGFMEVMTGKVDIPDEVKDQIYAAEANTPAARDRGSRVALYVAFTILGIGLSSVNVFLSNIRADAGGSYDDLSSIADLGFGWVGGNPLMSFFLLNKIGGAIALLMAGAGGTMWDLENRTKNETAEKIWKELERQKNSESGPTRRVKKKVKSKKLKNQKKKQRLDAFAELIVEDEPAPSPKSEPAPKKDEVEKKDEGEGGF
;
A
#
# COMPACT_ATOMS: atom_id res chain seq x y z
N MET A 1 -31.10 12.09 -2.41
CA MET A 1 -29.96 11.19 -2.67
C MET A 1 -28.91 11.94 -3.51
N LYS A 2 -27.81 12.42 -2.91
CA LYS A 2 -26.73 13.18 -3.59
C LYS A 2 -25.38 12.87 -2.92
N ILE A 3 -24.82 11.67 -3.12
CA ILE A 3 -23.50 11.29 -2.53
C ILE A 3 -22.51 10.72 -3.58
N ALA A 4 -22.86 10.64 -4.87
CA ALA A 4 -22.00 9.99 -5.87
C ALA A 4 -20.95 10.89 -6.57
N SER A 5 -20.77 12.16 -6.18
CA SER A 5 -19.93 13.11 -6.96
C SER A 5 -18.58 13.50 -6.33
N LEU A 6 -18.25 13.01 -5.14
CA LEU A 6 -17.08 13.49 -4.37
C LEU A 6 -15.84 12.59 -4.46
N SER A 7 -15.93 11.42 -5.08
CA SER A 7 -14.81 10.47 -5.19
C SER A 7 -13.88 10.72 -6.39
N LEU A 8 -14.30 11.49 -7.40
CA LEU A 8 -13.49 11.70 -8.62
C LEU A 8 -12.46 12.85 -8.51
N THR A 9 -12.62 13.80 -7.59
CA THR A 9 -11.74 14.97 -7.46
C THR A 9 -10.49 14.76 -6.61
N LEU A 10 -10.42 13.67 -5.83
CA LEU A 10 -9.22 13.36 -5.02
C LEU A 10 -8.10 12.68 -5.83
N LEU A 11 -8.40 12.13 -7.01
CA LEU A 11 -7.39 11.50 -7.86
C LEU A 11 -6.55 12.52 -8.66
N SER A 12 -7.05 13.74 -8.87
CA SER A 12 -6.38 14.77 -9.69
C SER A 12 -5.31 15.58 -8.96
N VAL A 13 -5.28 15.57 -7.62
CA VAL A 13 -4.35 16.42 -6.85
C VAL A 13 -2.96 15.77 -6.69
N SER A 14 -2.83 14.44 -6.82
CA SER A 14 -1.57 13.76 -6.57
C SER A 14 -0.61 13.69 -7.77
N LEU A 15 -1.00 14.15 -8.97
CA LEU A 15 -0.17 14.07 -10.19
C LEU A 15 0.69 15.32 -10.47
N ARG A 16 0.64 16.38 -9.63
CA ARG A 16 1.43 17.60 -9.85
C ARG A 16 2.85 17.59 -9.28
N GLN A 17 3.31 16.52 -8.62
CA GLN A 17 4.65 16.48 -7.99
C GLN A 17 5.70 15.59 -8.68
N SER A 18 5.43 15.03 -9.85
CA SER A 18 6.35 14.09 -10.52
C SER A 18 7.03 14.62 -11.79
N GLN A 19 7.11 15.95 -11.97
CA GLN A 19 7.91 16.55 -13.04
C GLN A 19 9.25 17.03 -12.47
N CYS A 20 10.25 16.15 -12.44
CA CYS A 20 11.69 16.48 -12.47
C CYS A 20 12.50 15.19 -12.22
N PHE A 21 12.56 14.27 -13.18
CA PHE A 21 13.69 13.33 -13.29
C PHE A 21 13.66 12.64 -14.66
N THR A 22 14.38 13.19 -15.63
CA THR A 22 14.72 12.49 -16.88
C THR A 22 16.22 12.26 -16.92
N PRO A 23 16.73 11.03 -16.74
CA PRO A 23 18.07 10.70 -17.18
C PRO A 23 18.04 10.39 -18.69
N SER A 24 18.85 11.13 -19.43
CA SER A 24 19.23 10.84 -20.82
C SER A 24 19.92 9.47 -20.88
N LEU A 25 19.27 8.47 -21.49
CA LEU A 25 19.86 7.16 -21.76
C LEU A 25 20.03 6.97 -23.27
N ASN A 26 21.21 7.36 -23.74
CA ASN A 26 21.77 6.90 -25.00
C ASN A 26 22.51 5.57 -24.71
N CYS A 27 21.79 4.45 -24.72
CA CYS A 27 22.38 3.10 -24.66
C CYS A 27 21.56 2.13 -25.51
N GLY A 28 21.49 2.42 -26.81
CA GLY A 28 20.92 1.53 -27.81
C GLY A 28 22.02 0.68 -28.43
N ARG A 29 21.99 -0.64 -28.14
CA ARG A 29 22.47 -1.78 -28.97
C ARG A 29 22.96 -2.95 -28.10
N SER A 30 22.07 -3.56 -27.30
CA SER A 30 22.32 -4.93 -26.77
C SER A 30 21.08 -5.66 -26.23
N LEU A 31 19.88 -5.05 -26.20
CA LEU A 31 18.71 -5.67 -25.57
C LEU A 31 17.95 -6.69 -26.45
N HIS A 32 18.17 -6.69 -27.77
CA HIS A 32 17.42 -7.58 -28.68
C HIS A 32 17.75 -9.08 -28.52
N LYS A 33 18.92 -9.44 -27.96
CA LYS A 33 19.28 -10.85 -27.71
C LYS A 33 18.78 -11.39 -26.37
N LEU A 34 18.43 -10.53 -25.42
CA LEU A 34 17.93 -10.94 -24.09
C LEU A 34 16.42 -11.22 -24.08
N VAL A 35 15.64 -10.50 -24.88
CA VAL A 35 14.18 -10.68 -24.93
C VAL A 35 13.80 -12.04 -25.53
N ASN A 36 14.50 -12.51 -26.56
CA ASN A 36 14.18 -13.80 -27.20
C ASN A 36 14.53 -15.04 -26.35
N ARG A 37 15.32 -14.92 -25.27
CA ARG A 37 15.60 -16.04 -24.35
C ARG A 37 14.55 -16.20 -23.23
N TYR A 38 13.74 -15.18 -22.97
CA TYR A 38 12.73 -15.24 -21.90
C TYR A 38 11.42 -15.92 -22.34
N ASP A 39 11.05 -15.85 -23.62
CA ASP A 39 9.79 -16.44 -24.12
C ASP A 39 9.76 -17.98 -24.05
N ALA A 40 10.90 -18.64 -24.29
CA ALA A 40 10.94 -20.11 -24.30
C ALA A 40 10.77 -20.73 -22.90
N ASN A 41 11.32 -20.09 -21.85
CA ASN A 41 11.28 -20.63 -20.48
C ASN A 41 10.01 -20.26 -19.72
N PHE A 42 9.34 -19.15 -20.05
CA PHE A 42 8.13 -18.74 -19.34
C PHE A 42 6.95 -19.69 -19.65
N SER A 43 6.84 -20.17 -20.89
CA SER A 43 5.76 -21.10 -21.27
C SER A 43 5.82 -22.43 -20.51
N ASP A 44 7.02 -22.94 -20.23
CA ASP A 44 7.21 -24.20 -19.48
C ASP A 44 6.99 -24.03 -17.98
N VAL A 45 7.31 -22.86 -17.41
CA VAL A 45 7.00 -22.55 -16.00
C VAL A 45 5.49 -22.37 -15.79
N VAL A 46 4.79 -21.77 -16.75
CA VAL A 46 3.32 -21.62 -16.70
C VAL A 46 2.63 -22.98 -16.92
N LYS A 47 3.11 -23.82 -17.85
CA LYS A 47 2.58 -25.18 -18.08
C LYS A 47 2.82 -26.12 -16.91
N SER A 48 3.98 -26.04 -16.25
CA SER A 48 4.27 -26.88 -15.08
C SER A 48 3.47 -26.47 -13.83
N LYS A 49 3.21 -25.17 -13.63
CA LYS A 49 2.32 -24.72 -12.55
C LYS A 49 0.85 -24.99 -12.81
N THR A 50 0.36 -24.84 -14.03
CA THR A 50 -1.05 -25.12 -14.37
C THR A 50 -1.39 -26.61 -14.29
N LYS A 51 -0.42 -27.51 -14.54
CA LYS A 51 -0.62 -28.96 -14.38
C LYS A 51 -0.79 -29.42 -12.91
N LEU A 52 -0.44 -28.57 -11.94
CA LEU A 52 -0.74 -28.78 -10.51
C LEU A 52 -2.16 -28.36 -10.11
N PHE A 53 -2.87 -27.61 -10.97
CA PHE A 53 -4.22 -27.08 -10.67
C PHE A 53 -5.36 -27.78 -11.43
N SER A 54 -5.07 -28.69 -12.37
CA SER A 54 -6.09 -29.51 -13.03
C SER A 54 -6.20 -30.90 -12.39
N SER A 55 -6.65 -30.95 -11.13
CA SER A 55 -7.18 -32.17 -10.53
C SER A 55 -8.71 -32.09 -10.63
N ASN A 56 -9.25 -32.71 -11.69
CA ASN A 56 -10.67 -32.96 -11.88
C ASN A 56 -11.19 -33.87 -10.76
N GLY A 57 -12.19 -33.40 -10.02
CA GLY A 57 -12.85 -34.13 -8.93
C GLY A 57 -12.78 -33.34 -7.63
N ASP A 58 -13.95 -32.94 -7.13
CA ASP A 58 -14.22 -32.28 -5.83
C ASP A 58 -13.83 -30.80 -5.74
N SER A 59 -14.63 -29.94 -6.39
CA SER A 59 -14.44 -28.49 -6.47
C SER A 59 -14.88 -27.70 -5.24
N GLU A 60 -15.82 -28.20 -4.41
CA GLU A 60 -16.33 -27.43 -3.27
C GLU A 60 -15.45 -27.49 -2.01
N GLU A 61 -14.77 -28.61 -1.75
CA GLU A 61 -13.86 -28.71 -0.59
C GLU A 61 -12.50 -28.05 -0.87
N LYS A 62 -12.04 -28.05 -2.12
CA LYS A 62 -10.78 -27.40 -2.51
C LYS A 62 -10.88 -25.87 -2.49
N GLU A 63 -12.02 -25.27 -2.85
CA GLU A 63 -12.19 -23.82 -2.68
C GLU A 63 -12.19 -23.41 -1.20
N LYS A 64 -12.82 -24.21 -0.33
CA LYS A 64 -12.75 -24.01 1.12
C LYS A 64 -11.32 -24.12 1.63
N GLY A 65 -10.58 -25.15 1.21
CA GLY A 65 -9.17 -25.33 1.59
C GLY A 65 -8.27 -24.21 1.08
N PHE A 66 -8.49 -23.71 -0.14
CA PHE A 66 -7.68 -22.62 -0.70
C PHE A 66 -7.98 -21.27 -0.02
N MET A 67 -9.27 -20.97 0.24
CA MET A 67 -9.68 -19.82 1.05
C MET A 67 -9.19 -19.94 2.50
N GLU A 68 -9.19 -21.13 3.09
CA GLU A 68 -8.75 -21.39 4.46
C GLU A 68 -7.23 -21.24 4.62
N VAL A 69 -6.45 -21.71 3.66
CA VAL A 69 -4.99 -21.50 3.61
C VAL A 69 -4.65 -20.03 3.36
N MET A 70 -5.43 -19.32 2.53
CA MET A 70 -5.23 -17.88 2.26
C MET A 70 -5.69 -16.99 3.42
N THR A 71 -6.67 -17.42 4.22
CA THR A 71 -7.18 -16.63 5.36
C THR A 71 -6.39 -16.83 6.63
N GLY A 72 -5.46 -17.81 6.67
CA GLY A 72 -4.54 -18.01 7.79
C GLY A 72 -5.29 -18.01 9.12
N LYS A 73 -6.30 -18.89 9.25
CA LYS A 73 -7.17 -18.93 10.43
C LYS A 73 -6.30 -19.00 11.69
N VAL A 74 -6.41 -17.97 12.51
CA VAL A 74 -5.91 -18.00 13.89
C VAL A 74 -6.94 -18.78 14.69
N ASP A 75 -6.50 -19.74 15.52
CA ASP A 75 -7.34 -20.55 16.42
C ASP A 75 -7.91 -19.69 17.57
N ILE A 76 -8.68 -18.66 17.22
CA ILE A 76 -9.40 -17.77 18.13
C ILE A 76 -10.83 -18.30 18.23
N PRO A 77 -11.35 -18.60 19.43
CA PRO A 77 -12.73 -19.03 19.59
C PRO A 77 -13.70 -17.96 19.05
N ASP A 78 -14.74 -18.37 18.34
CA ASP A 78 -15.68 -17.44 17.69
C ASP A 78 -16.37 -16.49 18.70
N GLU A 79 -16.53 -16.93 19.95
CA GLU A 79 -17.14 -16.16 21.05
C GLU A 79 -16.39 -14.85 21.40
N VAL A 80 -15.08 -14.84 21.24
CA VAL A 80 -14.19 -13.73 21.63
C VAL A 80 -13.65 -12.97 20.42
N LYS A 81 -13.85 -13.52 19.23
CA LYS A 81 -13.34 -13.03 17.95
C LYS A 81 -13.79 -11.60 17.67
N ASP A 82 -15.08 -11.32 17.86
CA ASP A 82 -15.64 -9.97 17.63
C ASP A 82 -15.07 -8.94 18.61
N GLN A 83 -14.83 -9.32 19.87
CA GLN A 83 -14.24 -8.44 20.87
C GLN A 83 -12.78 -8.11 20.52
N ILE A 84 -12.03 -9.10 20.04
CA ILE A 84 -10.64 -8.93 19.60
C ILE A 84 -10.57 -8.04 18.37
N TYR A 85 -11.44 -8.26 17.38
CA TYR A 85 -11.47 -7.43 16.18
C TYR A 85 -11.97 -5.99 16.46
N ALA A 86 -12.91 -5.81 17.39
CA ALA A 86 -13.31 -4.49 17.84
C ALA A 86 -12.16 -3.76 18.56
N ALA A 87 -11.38 -4.46 19.37
CA ALA A 87 -10.18 -3.90 20.01
C ALA A 87 -9.09 -3.58 18.98
N GLU A 88 -8.89 -4.44 17.99
CA GLU A 88 -7.93 -4.28 16.89
C GLU A 88 -8.26 -3.08 16.02
N ALA A 89 -9.54 -2.87 15.68
CA ALA A 89 -10.02 -1.73 14.91
C ALA A 89 -9.74 -0.37 15.58
N ASN A 90 -9.59 -0.34 16.90
CA ASN A 90 -9.25 0.87 17.66
C ASN A 90 -7.74 1.17 17.67
N THR A 91 -6.90 0.28 17.14
CA THR A 91 -5.45 0.54 17.05
C THR A 91 -5.15 1.56 15.94
N PRO A 92 -4.13 2.43 16.11
CA PRO A 92 -3.77 3.41 15.09
C PRO A 92 -3.35 2.76 13.76
N ALA A 93 -2.82 1.53 13.80
CA ALA A 93 -2.44 0.77 12.60
C ALA A 93 -3.65 0.31 11.76
N ALA A 94 -4.80 0.09 12.40
CA ALA A 94 -6.00 -0.40 11.74
C ALA A 94 -6.78 0.69 10.99
N ARG A 95 -6.72 1.96 11.44
CA ARG A 95 -7.49 3.08 10.86
C ARG A 95 -7.31 3.24 9.36
N ASP A 96 -6.07 3.15 8.87
CA ASP A 96 -5.75 3.32 7.45
C ASP A 96 -5.63 1.99 6.69
N ARG A 97 -5.79 0.83 7.36
CA ARG A 97 -5.61 -0.46 6.69
C ARG A 97 -6.66 -0.69 5.61
N GLY A 98 -7.92 -0.34 5.87
CA GLY A 98 -9.02 -0.53 4.91
C GLY A 98 -8.77 0.18 3.58
N SER A 99 -8.26 1.42 3.61
CA SER A 99 -7.95 2.17 2.39
C SER A 99 -6.76 1.58 1.63
N ARG A 100 -5.69 1.17 2.33
CA ARG A 100 -4.53 0.50 1.72
C ARG A 100 -4.92 -0.82 1.04
N VAL A 101 -5.68 -1.66 1.74
CA VAL A 101 -6.20 -2.94 1.23
C VAL A 101 -7.05 -2.72 -0.02
N ALA A 102 -7.98 -1.76 0.01
CA ALA A 102 -8.81 -1.43 -1.14
C ALA A 102 -7.98 -0.95 -2.33
N LEU A 103 -6.94 -0.15 -2.08
CA LEU A 103 -6.03 0.35 -3.10
C LEU A 103 -5.19 -0.78 -3.73
N TYR A 104 -4.70 -1.73 -2.93
CA TYR A 104 -3.98 -2.89 -3.46
C TYR A 104 -4.86 -3.76 -4.35
N VAL A 105 -6.10 -4.04 -3.92
CA VAL A 105 -7.08 -4.78 -4.71
C VAL A 105 -7.42 -4.03 -6.00
N ALA A 106 -7.62 -2.72 -5.93
CA ALA A 106 -7.88 -1.89 -7.10
C ALA A 106 -6.71 -1.95 -8.10
N PHE A 107 -5.46 -1.86 -7.64
CA PHE A 107 -4.28 -2.00 -8.49
C PHE A 107 -4.16 -3.39 -9.11
N THR A 108 -4.52 -4.44 -8.39
CA THR A 108 -4.52 -5.81 -8.92
C THR A 108 -5.56 -5.96 -10.03
N ILE A 109 -6.79 -5.52 -9.81
CA ILE A 109 -7.86 -5.59 -10.82
C ILE A 109 -7.49 -4.73 -12.03
N LEU A 110 -7.01 -3.51 -11.80
CA LEU A 110 -6.58 -2.59 -12.86
C LEU A 110 -5.44 -3.21 -13.68
N GLY A 111 -4.42 -3.77 -13.03
CA GLY A 111 -3.27 -4.35 -13.72
C GLY A 111 -3.64 -5.60 -14.54
N ILE A 112 -4.51 -6.47 -14.02
CA ILE A 112 -5.05 -7.62 -14.77
C ILE A 112 -5.87 -7.12 -15.97
N GLY A 113 -6.72 -6.10 -15.77
CA GLY A 113 -7.52 -5.51 -16.85
C GLY A 113 -6.66 -4.89 -17.95
N LEU A 114 -5.69 -4.05 -17.58
CA LEU A 114 -4.76 -3.42 -18.51
C LEU A 114 -3.91 -4.46 -19.26
N SER A 115 -3.42 -5.49 -18.57
CA SER A 115 -2.68 -6.58 -19.21
C SER A 115 -3.57 -7.37 -20.19
N SER A 116 -4.82 -7.65 -19.82
CA SER A 116 -5.77 -8.35 -20.70
C SER A 116 -6.08 -7.54 -21.96
N VAL A 117 -6.34 -6.23 -21.80
CA VAL A 117 -6.57 -5.32 -22.93
C VAL A 117 -5.31 -5.18 -23.79
N ASN A 118 -4.11 -5.17 -23.19
CA ASN A 118 -2.85 -5.13 -23.94
C ASN A 118 -2.68 -6.36 -24.84
N VAL A 119 -2.96 -7.56 -24.34
CA VAL A 119 -2.91 -8.79 -25.15
C VAL A 119 -3.96 -8.74 -26.26
N PHE A 120 -5.18 -8.31 -25.95
CA PHE A 120 -6.26 -8.18 -26.93
C PHE A 120 -5.92 -7.22 -28.07
N LEU A 121 -5.47 -6.00 -27.75
CA LEU A 121 -5.07 -5.00 -28.76
C LEU A 121 -3.84 -5.44 -29.55
N SER A 122 -2.91 -6.15 -28.91
CA SER A 122 -1.75 -6.74 -29.59
C SER A 122 -2.17 -7.77 -30.63
N ASN A 123 -3.18 -8.61 -30.34
CA ASN A 123 -3.69 -9.60 -31.28
C ASN A 123 -4.41 -8.95 -32.46
N ILE A 124 -5.30 -7.99 -32.21
CA ILE A 124 -5.99 -7.22 -33.27
C ILE A 124 -4.98 -6.61 -34.23
N ARG A 125 -3.93 -6.00 -33.68
CA ARG A 125 -2.91 -5.34 -34.49
C ARG A 125 -2.07 -6.34 -35.29
N ALA A 126 -1.79 -7.52 -34.73
CA ALA A 126 -1.13 -8.58 -35.46
C ALA A 126 -1.99 -9.11 -36.62
N ASP A 127 -3.29 -9.26 -36.41
CA ASP A 127 -4.25 -9.74 -37.42
C ASP A 127 -4.50 -8.73 -38.54
N ALA A 128 -4.48 -7.43 -38.22
CA ALA A 128 -4.64 -6.36 -39.20
C ALA A 128 -3.47 -6.24 -40.20
N GLY A 129 -2.33 -6.92 -39.95
CA GLY A 129 -1.16 -6.90 -40.83
C GLY A 129 -0.49 -5.52 -40.98
N GLY A 130 -0.89 -4.54 -40.16
CA GLY A 130 -0.40 -3.17 -40.20
C GLY A 130 1.02 -3.01 -39.66
N SER A 131 1.70 -1.94 -40.07
CA SER A 131 2.99 -1.54 -39.50
C SER A 131 2.87 -1.20 -38.01
N TYR A 132 3.98 -1.25 -37.26
CA TYR A 132 3.96 -0.93 -35.83
C TYR A 132 3.55 0.53 -35.53
N ASP A 133 3.66 1.42 -36.51
CA ASP A 133 3.30 2.83 -36.34
C ASP A 133 1.85 3.11 -36.76
N ASP A 134 1.18 2.13 -37.36
CA ASP A 134 -0.19 2.30 -37.84
C ASP A 134 -1.20 1.98 -36.74
N LEU A 135 -1.88 3.02 -36.27
CA LEU A 135 -2.92 2.97 -35.24
C LEU A 135 -4.33 3.09 -35.82
N SER A 136 -4.46 3.21 -37.15
CA SER A 136 -5.76 3.40 -37.83
C SER A 136 -6.71 2.23 -37.56
N SER A 137 -6.24 0.99 -37.70
CA SER A 137 -7.01 -0.23 -37.43
C SER A 137 -7.58 -0.31 -36.00
N ILE A 138 -6.83 0.20 -35.02
CA ILE A 138 -7.25 0.25 -33.61
C ILE A 138 -8.28 1.37 -33.41
N ALA A 139 -8.11 2.50 -34.09
CA ALA A 139 -9.05 3.61 -34.06
C ALA A 139 -10.41 3.23 -34.67
N ASP A 140 -10.42 2.50 -35.79
CA ASP A 140 -11.63 2.04 -36.47
C ASP A 140 -12.48 1.09 -35.62
N LEU A 141 -11.84 0.36 -34.70
CA LEU A 141 -12.50 -0.51 -33.72
C LEU A 141 -12.98 0.21 -32.46
N GLY A 142 -12.89 1.55 -32.41
CA GLY A 142 -13.33 2.37 -31.29
C GLY A 142 -12.31 2.57 -30.17
N PHE A 143 -11.08 2.08 -30.35
CA PHE A 143 -9.98 2.25 -29.38
C PHE A 143 -9.08 3.45 -29.70
N GLY A 144 -9.57 4.43 -30.49
CA GLY A 144 -8.81 5.63 -30.85
C GLY A 144 -8.31 6.45 -29.64
N TRP A 145 -9.00 6.35 -28.50
CA TRP A 145 -8.59 6.98 -27.24
C TRP A 145 -7.25 6.44 -26.71
N VAL A 146 -6.85 5.22 -27.07
CA VAL A 146 -5.56 4.62 -26.70
C VAL A 146 -4.40 5.38 -27.36
N GLY A 147 -4.57 5.78 -28.63
CA GLY A 147 -3.57 6.55 -29.37
C GLY A 147 -3.50 8.03 -28.93
N GLY A 148 -4.58 8.59 -28.40
CA GLY A 148 -4.64 9.99 -27.97
C GLY A 148 -3.86 10.31 -26.69
N ASN A 149 -3.46 9.30 -25.92
CA ASN A 149 -2.69 9.49 -24.69
C ASN A 149 -1.40 8.64 -24.72
N PRO A 150 -0.20 9.25 -24.68
CA PRO A 150 1.07 8.52 -24.79
C PRO A 150 1.26 7.51 -23.65
N LEU A 151 0.68 7.77 -22.47
CA LEU A 151 0.76 6.85 -21.34
C LEU A 151 -0.10 5.60 -21.60
N MET A 152 -1.34 5.77 -22.08
CA MET A 152 -2.22 4.63 -22.40
C MET A 152 -1.68 3.85 -23.58
N SER A 153 -1.18 4.53 -24.62
CA SER A 153 -0.47 3.91 -25.73
C SER A 153 0.72 3.07 -25.24
N PHE A 154 1.52 3.60 -24.31
CA PHE A 154 2.65 2.86 -23.74
C PHE A 154 2.20 1.59 -22.99
N PHE A 155 1.20 1.68 -22.12
CA PHE A 155 0.74 0.53 -21.34
C PHE A 155 -0.04 -0.50 -22.16
N LEU A 156 -0.82 -0.06 -23.14
CA LEU A 156 -1.76 -0.90 -23.87
C LEU A 156 -1.24 -1.41 -25.21
N LEU A 157 -0.24 -0.78 -25.83
CA LEU A 157 0.28 -1.22 -27.13
C LEU A 157 1.70 -1.78 -27.07
N ASN A 158 2.48 -1.47 -26.03
CA ASN A 158 3.81 -2.07 -25.86
C ASN A 158 3.75 -3.33 -25.00
N LYS A 159 4.47 -4.37 -25.42
CA LYS A 159 4.66 -5.61 -24.64
C LYS A 159 5.23 -5.33 -23.24
N ILE A 160 6.16 -4.38 -23.14
CA ILE A 160 6.76 -3.96 -21.87
C ILE A 160 5.70 -3.34 -20.95
N GLY A 161 4.79 -2.53 -21.51
CA GLY A 161 3.68 -1.93 -20.77
C GLY A 161 2.76 -2.98 -20.15
N GLY A 162 2.35 -3.97 -20.95
CA GLY A 162 1.55 -5.11 -20.46
C GLY A 162 2.26 -5.92 -19.38
N ALA A 163 3.58 -6.15 -19.52
CA ALA A 163 4.38 -6.85 -18.52
C ALA A 163 4.48 -6.06 -17.21
N ILE A 164 4.68 -4.74 -17.27
CA ILE A 164 4.70 -3.87 -16.07
C ILE A 164 3.33 -3.88 -15.38
N ALA A 165 2.24 -3.81 -16.15
CA ALA A 165 0.88 -3.87 -15.59
C ALA A 165 0.64 -5.21 -14.84
N LEU A 166 1.12 -6.32 -15.39
CA LEU A 166 1.01 -7.63 -14.76
C LEU A 166 1.90 -7.76 -13.50
N LEU A 167 3.11 -7.19 -13.53
CA LEU A 167 3.97 -7.11 -12.34
C LEU A 167 3.33 -6.26 -11.22
N MET A 168 2.73 -5.12 -11.58
CA MET A 168 1.98 -4.28 -10.64
C MET A 168 0.79 -5.03 -10.05
N ALA A 169 0.09 -5.83 -10.86
CA ALA A 169 -1.01 -6.64 -10.36
C ALA A 169 -0.53 -7.69 -9.34
N GLY A 170 0.58 -8.37 -9.65
CA GLY A 170 1.22 -9.33 -8.76
C GLY A 170 1.70 -8.68 -7.46
N ALA A 171 2.33 -7.51 -7.54
CA ALA A 171 2.79 -6.76 -6.37
C ALA A 171 1.62 -6.27 -5.50
N GLY A 172 0.51 -5.83 -6.11
CA GLY A 172 -0.71 -5.48 -5.38
C GLY A 172 -1.28 -6.69 -4.62
N GLY A 173 -1.30 -7.86 -5.27
CA GLY A 173 -1.78 -9.10 -4.66
C GLY A 173 -0.91 -9.54 -3.47
N THR A 174 0.41 -9.43 -3.56
CA THR A 174 1.30 -9.77 -2.44
C THR A 174 1.22 -8.75 -1.30
N MET A 175 1.08 -7.46 -1.59
CA MET A 175 0.89 -6.43 -0.54
C MET A 175 -0.43 -6.63 0.21
N TRP A 176 -1.49 -7.04 -0.49
CA TRP A 176 -2.76 -7.41 0.12
C TRP A 176 -2.62 -8.59 1.10
N ASP A 177 -1.92 -9.65 0.69
CA ASP A 177 -1.64 -10.81 1.55
C ASP A 177 -0.82 -10.40 2.79
N LEU A 178 0.22 -9.57 2.62
CA LEU A 178 1.02 -9.07 3.73
C LEU A 178 0.18 -8.29 4.76
N GLU A 179 -0.72 -7.40 4.31
CA GLU A 179 -1.62 -6.69 5.24
C GLU A 179 -2.52 -7.65 6.01
N ASN A 180 -3.09 -8.66 5.35
CA ASN A 180 -3.91 -9.67 6.02
C ASN A 180 -3.12 -10.47 7.06
N ARG A 181 -1.88 -10.86 6.76
CA ARG A 181 -1.00 -11.54 7.72
C ARG A 181 -0.70 -10.66 8.94
N THR A 182 -0.39 -9.38 8.74
CA THR A 182 -0.14 -8.47 9.87
C THR A 182 -1.38 -8.25 10.74
N LYS A 183 -2.59 -8.25 10.14
CA LYS A 183 -3.85 -8.21 10.89
C LYS A 183 -3.99 -9.44 11.78
N ASN A 184 -3.74 -10.64 11.23
CA ASN A 184 -3.83 -11.90 11.99
C ASN A 184 -2.81 -11.96 13.13
N GLU A 185 -1.56 -11.57 12.89
CA GLU A 185 -0.53 -11.49 13.93
C GLU A 185 -0.88 -10.50 15.05
N THR A 186 -1.51 -9.37 14.70
CA THR A 186 -1.94 -8.37 15.69
C THR A 186 -3.09 -8.92 16.54
N ALA A 187 -4.07 -9.58 15.91
CA ALA A 187 -5.17 -10.23 16.60
C ALA A 187 -4.68 -11.33 17.55
N GLU A 188 -3.72 -12.16 17.11
CA GLU A 188 -3.12 -13.21 17.94
C GLU A 188 -2.39 -12.64 19.17
N LYS A 189 -1.67 -11.53 19.02
CA LYS A 189 -1.02 -10.84 20.15
C LYS A 189 -2.03 -10.30 21.17
N ILE A 190 -3.13 -9.72 20.70
CA ILE A 190 -4.23 -9.24 21.57
C ILE A 190 -4.85 -10.42 22.31
N TRP A 191 -5.11 -11.52 21.60
CA TRP A 191 -5.65 -12.74 22.19
C TRP A 191 -4.77 -13.30 23.31
N LYS A 192 -3.46 -13.47 23.05
CA LYS A 192 -2.51 -13.96 24.05
C LYS A 192 -2.45 -13.08 25.30
N GLU A 193 -2.60 -11.77 25.14
CA GLU A 193 -2.63 -10.85 26.28
C GLU A 193 -3.94 -10.95 27.07
N LEU A 194 -5.10 -11.11 26.40
CA LEU A 194 -6.39 -11.36 27.06
C LEU A 194 -6.38 -12.68 27.83
N GLU A 195 -5.85 -13.74 27.23
CA GLU A 195 -5.70 -15.04 27.87
C GLU A 195 -4.77 -14.97 29.09
N ARG A 196 -3.67 -14.22 28.98
CA ARG A 196 -2.77 -13.97 30.11
C ARG A 196 -3.47 -13.23 31.25
N GLN A 197 -4.29 -12.23 30.94
CA GLN A 197 -5.06 -11.49 31.95
C GLN A 197 -6.06 -12.40 32.66
N LYS A 198 -6.82 -13.20 31.91
CA LYS A 198 -7.76 -14.20 32.43
C LYS A 198 -7.08 -15.23 33.34
N ASN A 199 -5.91 -15.72 32.95
CA ASN A 199 -5.12 -16.66 33.76
C ASN A 199 -4.50 -15.98 35.01
N SER A 200 -4.22 -14.68 34.95
CA SER A 200 -3.70 -13.92 36.10
C SER A 200 -4.76 -13.51 37.12
N GLU A 201 -6.01 -13.31 36.67
CA GLU A 201 -7.17 -13.03 37.53
C GLU A 201 -7.73 -14.31 38.18
N SER A 202 -7.69 -15.44 37.46
CA SER A 202 -8.14 -16.74 37.99
C SER A 202 -7.08 -17.45 38.86
N GLY A 203 -5.82 -16.99 38.84
CA GLY A 203 -4.78 -17.48 39.73
C GLY A 203 -5.06 -17.13 41.20
N PRO A 204 -4.88 -18.06 42.15
CA PRO A 204 -5.18 -17.81 43.56
C PRO A 204 -4.38 -16.60 44.06
N THR A 205 -5.11 -15.66 44.65
CA THR A 205 -4.74 -14.34 45.14
C THR A 205 -3.64 -14.37 46.21
N ARG A 206 -2.45 -14.91 45.93
CA ARG A 206 -1.46 -15.24 46.99
C ARG A 206 -0.17 -14.40 46.98
N ARG A 207 -0.06 -13.31 46.20
CA ARG A 207 1.20 -12.50 46.18
C ARG A 207 1.05 -10.98 46.15
N VAL A 208 -0.01 -10.40 46.70
CA VAL A 208 -0.10 -8.92 46.81
C VAL A 208 0.71 -8.34 47.98
N LYS A 209 1.09 -9.12 49.01
CA LYS A 209 1.80 -8.54 50.17
C LYS A 209 3.33 -8.35 50.05
N LYS A 210 4.01 -8.77 48.96
CA LYS A 210 5.49 -8.65 48.86
C LYS A 210 6.05 -7.62 47.86
N LYS A 211 5.22 -6.98 47.02
CA LYS A 211 5.69 -6.09 45.92
C LYS A 211 5.63 -4.57 46.18
N VAL A 212 5.16 -4.11 47.35
CA VAL A 212 5.11 -2.67 47.65
C VAL A 212 6.51 -2.09 47.95
N LYS A 213 7.44 -2.88 48.52
CA LYS A 213 8.81 -2.40 48.80
C LYS A 213 9.74 -2.29 47.57
N SER A 214 9.47 -3.00 46.48
CA SER A 214 10.36 -3.00 45.29
C SER A 214 10.05 -1.88 44.28
N LYS A 215 8.79 -1.45 44.15
CA LYS A 215 8.41 -0.37 43.21
C LYS A 215 8.90 1.01 43.67
N LYS A 216 8.93 1.28 44.98
CA LYS A 216 9.45 2.55 45.52
C LYS A 216 10.94 2.76 45.21
N LEU A 217 11.73 1.67 45.26
CA LEU A 217 13.18 1.71 45.03
C LEU A 217 13.55 1.88 43.54
N LYS A 218 12.73 1.37 42.61
CA LYS A 218 12.96 1.55 41.16
C LYS A 218 12.62 2.97 40.68
N ASN A 219 11.65 3.64 41.29
CA ASN A 219 11.31 5.03 40.95
C ASN A 219 12.39 6.02 41.44
N GLN A 220 13.06 5.75 42.57
CA GLN A 220 14.20 6.56 43.02
C GLN A 220 15.40 6.48 42.07
N LYS A 221 15.75 5.28 41.59
CA LYS A 221 16.85 5.10 40.62
C LYS A 221 16.56 5.73 39.25
N LYS A 222 15.29 5.79 38.83
CA LYS A 222 14.91 6.50 37.59
C LYS A 222 14.98 8.02 37.74
N LYS A 223 14.59 8.57 38.89
CA LYS A 223 14.74 10.00 39.16
C LYS A 223 16.21 10.44 39.17
N GLN A 224 17.10 9.67 39.81
CA GLN A 224 18.53 9.96 39.80
C GLN A 224 19.16 9.94 38.39
N ARG A 225 18.68 9.06 37.50
CA ARG A 225 19.16 9.03 36.12
C ARG A 225 18.68 10.23 35.31
N LEU A 226 17.44 10.67 35.53
CA LEU A 226 16.91 11.86 34.85
C LEU A 226 17.53 13.15 35.37
N ASP A 227 17.87 13.21 36.66
CA ASP A 227 18.61 14.34 37.25
C ASP A 227 20.02 14.47 36.65
N ALA A 228 20.74 13.35 36.51
CA ALA A 228 22.07 13.35 35.89
C ALA A 228 22.05 13.79 34.41
N PHE A 229 20.95 13.53 33.69
CA PHE A 229 20.77 14.05 32.32
C PHE A 229 20.37 15.53 32.31
N ALA A 230 19.69 16.03 33.34
CA ALA A 230 19.34 17.43 33.44
C ALA A 230 20.56 18.31 33.77
N GLU A 231 21.46 17.84 34.62
CA GLU A 231 22.72 18.54 34.96
C GLU A 231 23.63 18.67 33.72
N LEU A 232 23.71 17.63 32.88
CA LEU A 232 24.55 17.62 31.68
C LEU A 232 24.04 18.52 30.54
N ILE A 233 22.79 18.99 30.61
CA ILE A 233 22.20 19.94 29.63
C ILE A 233 22.40 21.39 30.08
N VAL A 234 22.75 21.64 31.35
CA VAL A 234 22.93 22.99 31.90
C VAL A 234 24.37 23.51 31.72
N GLU A 235 25.36 22.64 31.46
CA GLU A 235 26.76 23.07 31.24
C GLU A 235 27.08 23.52 29.81
N ASP A 236 26.15 23.37 28.86
CA ASP A 236 26.30 23.82 27.45
C ASP A 236 25.54 25.12 27.18
N GLU A 237 25.49 26.06 28.14
CA GLU A 237 25.06 27.43 27.87
C GLU A 237 26.23 28.25 27.30
N PRO A 238 26.28 28.54 25.98
CA PRO A 238 27.31 29.41 25.42
C PRO A 238 27.13 30.84 25.93
N ALA A 239 28.24 31.43 26.35
CA ALA A 239 28.38 32.80 26.82
C ALA A 239 27.58 33.85 26.00
N PRO A 240 27.07 34.91 26.65
CA PRO A 240 26.22 35.92 26.01
C PRO A 240 27.02 36.68 24.94
N SER A 241 26.64 36.49 23.67
CA SER A 241 27.10 37.30 22.56
C SER A 241 26.26 38.59 22.41
N PRO A 242 26.85 39.68 21.89
CA PRO A 242 26.38 41.04 22.13
C PRO A 242 25.25 41.50 21.20
N LYS A 243 24.44 42.42 21.75
CA LYS A 243 23.43 43.28 21.09
C LYS A 243 23.76 43.65 19.63
N SER A 244 22.84 43.33 18.73
CA SER A 244 22.49 44.04 17.49
C SER A 244 21.17 43.43 17.01
N GLU A 245 20.15 44.07 16.44
CA GLU A 245 19.75 45.43 16.12
C GLU A 245 18.29 45.23 15.62
N PRO A 246 17.30 46.07 15.97
CA PRO A 246 15.89 45.76 15.66
C PRO A 246 15.57 45.98 14.17
N ALA A 247 15.18 44.90 13.48
CA ALA A 247 14.68 44.95 12.10
C ALA A 247 13.25 45.56 12.03
N PRO A 248 12.93 46.29 10.95
CA PRO A 248 11.75 47.15 10.86
C PRO A 248 10.45 46.39 10.61
N LYS A 249 9.37 46.93 11.19
CA LYS A 249 7.98 46.57 10.93
C LYS A 249 7.68 46.70 9.43
N LYS A 250 7.13 45.64 8.82
CA LYS A 250 6.44 45.74 7.54
C LYS A 250 4.95 45.87 7.79
N ASP A 251 4.43 46.91 7.18
CA ASP A 251 3.11 47.47 7.34
C ASP A 251 1.97 46.56 6.87
N GLU A 252 0.83 46.83 7.49
CA GLU A 252 -0.51 46.42 7.11
C GLU A 252 -0.74 46.56 5.61
N VAL A 253 -1.12 45.46 4.95
CA VAL A 253 -1.82 45.55 3.66
C VAL A 253 -3.31 45.39 3.93
N GLU A 254 -3.93 46.54 3.78
CA GLU A 254 -5.31 46.92 3.79
C GLU A 254 -6.21 46.02 2.91
N LYS A 255 -7.39 45.76 3.47
CA LYS A 255 -8.60 45.23 2.84
C LYS A 255 -8.91 45.94 1.52
N LYS A 256 -9.34 45.17 0.51
CA LYS A 256 -10.30 45.68 -0.48
C LYS A 256 -11.36 44.64 -0.79
N ASP A 257 -12.53 44.88 -0.19
CA ASP A 257 -13.83 44.45 -0.70
C ASP A 257 -14.05 45.10 -2.08
N GLU A 258 -14.61 44.35 -3.03
CA GLU A 258 -15.56 44.81 -4.06
C GLU A 258 -15.78 43.70 -5.10
N GLY A 259 -17.04 43.41 -5.43
CA GLY A 259 -17.34 42.57 -6.58
C GLY A 259 -18.71 41.89 -6.59
N GLU A 260 -19.78 42.65 -6.30
CA GLU A 260 -21.10 42.33 -6.84
C GLU A 260 -21.06 42.29 -8.38
N GLY A 261 -21.74 41.32 -8.96
CA GLY A 261 -22.05 41.19 -10.38
C GLY A 261 -22.63 39.80 -10.59
N GLY A 262 -23.95 39.58 -10.69
CA GLY A 262 -24.88 40.31 -11.53
C GLY A 262 -24.89 39.65 -12.91
N PHE A 263 -25.60 38.52 -13.03
CA PHE A 263 -26.48 38.09 -14.14
C PHE A 263 -26.96 36.66 -13.87
#